data_AF-A0A2K8P7G1-F1
#
_entry.id   AF-A0A2K8P7G1-F1
#
_cell.length_a   1.000
_cell.length_b   1.000
_cell.length_c   1.000
_cell.angle_alpha   90.00
_cell.angle_beta   90.00
_cell.angle_gamma   90.00
#
_symmetry.space_group_name_H-M   'P 1'
#
loop_
_entity.id
_entity.type
_entity.pdbx_description
1 polymer ?
#
loop_
_entity_poly.entity_id
_entity_poly.type
_entity_poly.pdbx_seq_one_letter_code
_entity_poly.pdbx_strand_id
1 'polypeptide(L)'
;MPTPDFTKLGGTSWTEITGITGVSFAQDAYVNKDSSEEFAQEIDVYRDTTATTVLDALGKISMACPSYTDGATHAKVTIAEKPLAGVGDGAWVITETSSAWQGGTTLVAARVGTSVVTVLVSSGTDNGAAGGTKLAKQLVSSLKGRA
;
A
#
# COMPACT_ATOMS: atom_id res chain seq x y z
N MET A 1 2.46 -6.33 17.47
CA MET A 1 1.59 -5.97 16.34
C MET A 1 0.34 -6.82 16.45
N PRO A 2 -0.88 -6.26 16.28
CA PRO A 2 -2.07 -7.07 16.06
C PRO A 2 -1.86 -8.05 14.90
N THR A 3 -2.56 -9.18 14.90
CA THR A 3 -2.51 -10.11 13.75
C THR A 3 -3.08 -9.38 12.52
N PRO A 4 -2.34 -9.30 11.40
CA PRO A 4 -2.86 -8.64 10.22
C PRO A 4 -4.09 -9.37 9.65
N ASP A 5 -5.09 -8.62 9.21
CA ASP A 5 -6.31 -9.17 8.58
C ASP A 5 -6.07 -9.37 7.09
N PHE A 6 -5.66 -10.58 6.72
CA PHE A 6 -5.32 -10.94 5.34
C PHE A 6 -6.53 -10.97 4.40
N THR A 7 -7.76 -10.94 4.92
CA THR A 7 -8.96 -10.83 4.06
C THR A 7 -9.05 -9.47 3.38
N LYS A 8 -8.31 -8.47 3.88
CA LYS A 8 -8.27 -7.11 3.35
C LYS A 8 -7.21 -6.88 2.26
N LEU A 9 -6.38 -7.89 1.96
CA LEU A 9 -5.35 -7.80 0.92
C LEU A 9 -5.94 -7.65 -0.50
N GLY A 10 -7.22 -7.93 -0.71
CA GLY A 10 -7.88 -7.63 -1.99
C GLY A 10 -8.41 -6.19 -2.10
N GLY A 11 -8.23 -5.37 -1.07
CA GLY A 11 -8.81 -4.03 -0.97
C GLY A 11 -7.89 -2.91 -1.48
N THR A 12 -8.37 -1.68 -1.37
CA THR A 12 -7.60 -0.46 -1.67
C THR A 12 -7.20 0.34 -0.44
N SER A 13 -7.79 0.03 0.72
CA SER A 13 -7.41 0.57 2.03
C SER A 13 -6.57 -0.46 2.80
N TRP A 14 -5.25 -0.24 2.80
CA TRP A 14 -4.30 -1.25 3.25
C TRP A 14 -3.79 -1.02 4.67
N THR A 15 -3.88 0.20 5.17
CA THR A 15 -3.53 0.48 6.57
C THR A 15 -4.44 -0.28 7.53
N GLU A 16 -5.70 -0.54 7.13
CA GLU A 16 -6.62 -1.40 7.85
C GLU A 16 -6.14 -2.84 8.02
N ILE A 17 -5.28 -3.37 7.13
CA ILE A 17 -4.70 -4.72 7.27
C ILE A 17 -3.92 -4.84 8.57
N THR A 18 -3.33 -3.74 9.04
CA THR A 18 -2.55 -3.72 10.29
C THR A 18 -3.43 -3.84 11.54
N GLY A 19 -4.74 -3.63 11.43
CA GLY A 19 -5.67 -3.53 12.54
C GLY A 19 -5.53 -2.25 13.37
N ILE A 20 -4.77 -1.26 12.88
CA ILE A 20 -4.53 0.02 13.55
C ILE A 20 -5.27 1.12 12.78
N THR A 21 -6.23 1.77 13.43
CA THR A 21 -7.02 2.84 12.82
C THR A 21 -6.37 4.20 13.03
N GLY A 22 -6.34 5.02 11.96
CA GLY A 22 -5.93 6.42 12.03
C GLY A 22 -6.91 7.30 12.82
N VAL A 23 -6.48 8.51 13.17
CA VAL A 23 -7.34 9.55 13.78
C VAL A 23 -8.02 10.43 12.75
N SER A 24 -7.53 10.41 11.52
CA SER A 24 -8.08 11.09 10.35
C SER A 24 -7.56 10.38 9.12
N PHE A 25 -8.36 10.35 8.05
CA PHE A 25 -7.94 9.80 6.77
C PHE A 25 -8.53 10.60 5.60
N ALA A 26 -7.90 10.50 4.44
CA ALA A 26 -8.42 10.96 3.16
C ALA A 26 -7.96 10.01 2.07
N GLN A 27 -8.87 9.64 1.16
CA GLN A 27 -8.59 8.70 0.07
C GLN A 27 -9.24 9.14 -1.24
N ASP A 28 -8.67 8.67 -2.34
CA ASP A 28 -9.24 8.81 -3.68
C ASP A 28 -8.79 7.64 -4.56
N ALA A 29 -9.58 7.34 -5.59
CA ALA A 29 -9.25 6.29 -6.55
C ALA A 29 -9.65 6.68 -7.97
N TYR A 30 -8.75 6.40 -8.91
CA TYR A 30 -8.98 6.49 -10.34
C TYR A 30 -8.90 5.10 -10.95
N VAL A 31 -9.93 4.72 -11.72
CA VAL A 31 -9.95 3.48 -12.50
C VAL A 31 -10.12 3.83 -13.97
N ASN A 32 -9.17 3.40 -14.81
CA ASN A 32 -9.29 3.48 -16.24
C ASN A 32 -10.33 2.48 -16.74
N LYS A 33 -11.45 2.96 -17.28
CA LYS A 33 -12.56 2.12 -17.75
C LYS A 33 -12.18 1.13 -18.87
N ASP A 34 -11.13 1.41 -19.63
CA ASP A 34 -10.75 0.63 -20.82
C ASP A 34 -9.69 -0.43 -20.50
N SER A 35 -8.72 -0.11 -19.62
CA SER A 35 -7.66 -1.04 -19.21
C SER A 35 -7.90 -1.71 -17.87
N SER A 36 -8.87 -1.21 -17.07
CA SER A 36 -9.04 -1.54 -15.64
C SER A 36 -7.82 -1.21 -14.76
N GLU A 37 -6.91 -0.36 -15.27
CA GLU A 37 -5.80 0.17 -14.49
C GLU A 37 -6.31 1.07 -13.37
N GLU A 38 -5.90 0.77 -12.15
CA GLU A 38 -6.31 1.48 -10.95
C GLU A 38 -5.13 2.22 -10.33
N PHE A 39 -5.39 3.47 -9.93
CA PHE A 39 -4.56 4.22 -9.00
C PHE A 39 -5.43 4.56 -7.79
N ALA A 40 -5.15 3.94 -6.65
CA ALA A 40 -5.80 4.28 -5.39
C ALA A 40 -4.77 4.88 -4.43
N GLN A 41 -5.16 5.88 -3.67
CA GLN A 41 -4.29 6.56 -2.72
C GLN A 41 -5.04 6.85 -1.43
N GLU A 42 -4.34 6.72 -0.31
CA GLU A 42 -4.86 7.05 1.00
C GLU A 42 -3.78 7.72 1.86
N ILE A 43 -4.20 8.68 2.66
CA ILE A 43 -3.38 9.33 3.68
C ILE A 43 -4.07 9.09 5.01
N ASP A 44 -3.39 8.38 5.91
CA ASP A 44 -3.82 8.19 7.28
C ASP A 44 -2.95 8.98 8.24
N VAL A 45 -3.56 9.66 9.19
CA VAL A 45 -2.88 10.36 10.28
C VAL A 45 -3.02 9.55 11.57
N TYR A 46 -1.94 9.42 12.33
CA TYR A 46 -1.92 8.72 13.61
C TYR A 46 -1.42 9.62 14.74
N ARG A 47 -1.60 9.18 16.00
CA ARG A 47 -1.00 9.87 17.14
C ARG A 47 0.44 9.41 17.35
N ASP A 48 1.27 10.31 17.85
CA ASP A 48 2.62 10.01 18.34
C ASP A 48 3.42 9.15 17.35
N THR A 49 3.97 8.02 17.82
CA THR A 49 4.79 7.09 17.03
C THR A 49 3.99 5.98 16.37
N THR A 50 2.65 6.01 16.43
CA THR A 50 1.81 4.95 15.88
C THR A 50 2.00 4.80 14.37
N ALA A 51 2.26 5.88 13.63
CA ALA A 51 2.58 5.83 12.19
C ALA A 51 3.81 4.96 11.89
N THR A 52 4.83 4.97 12.76
CA THR A 52 6.00 4.08 12.65
C THR A 52 5.58 2.62 12.83
N THR A 53 4.72 2.34 13.81
CA THR A 53 4.22 0.98 14.05
C THR A 53 3.43 0.44 12.86
N VAL A 54 2.62 1.30 12.22
CA VAL A 54 1.85 0.95 11.01
C VAL A 54 2.79 0.66 9.85
N LEU A 55 3.77 1.53 9.58
CA LEU A 55 4.71 1.30 8.49
C LEU A 55 5.53 0.02 8.68
N ASP A 56 6.01 -0.25 9.90
CA ASP A 56 6.75 -1.46 10.23
C ASP A 56 5.90 -2.73 10.11
N ALA A 57 4.59 -2.63 10.36
CA ALA A 57 3.65 -3.71 10.18
C ALA A 57 3.40 -4.00 8.70
N LEU A 58 3.23 -2.95 7.88
CA LEU A 58 3.08 -3.07 6.43
C LEU A 58 4.32 -3.71 5.79
N GLY A 59 5.53 -3.39 6.26
CA GLY A 59 6.78 -4.02 5.81
C GLY A 59 7.06 -5.43 6.32
N LYS A 60 6.05 -6.11 6.89
CA LYS A 60 6.13 -7.48 7.39
C LYS A 60 4.95 -8.34 6.94
N ILE A 61 4.09 -7.87 6.03
CA ILE A 61 2.88 -8.60 5.63
C ILE A 61 3.28 -9.94 5.00
N SER A 62 4.25 -9.97 4.10
CA SER A 62 4.68 -11.17 3.38
C SER A 62 5.31 -12.22 4.29
N MET A 63 5.82 -11.82 5.46
CA MET A 63 6.31 -12.76 6.47
C MET A 63 5.17 -13.50 7.17
N ALA A 64 4.04 -12.83 7.36
CA ALA A 64 2.88 -13.39 8.05
C ALA A 64 1.88 -14.05 7.09
N CYS A 65 1.74 -13.53 5.87
CA CYS A 65 0.93 -14.05 4.78
C CYS A 65 1.70 -13.92 3.46
N PRO A 66 2.52 -14.91 3.10
CA PRO A 66 3.28 -14.86 1.84
C PRO A 66 2.37 -15.01 0.60
N SER A 67 1.14 -15.47 0.78
CA SER A 67 0.15 -15.60 -0.30
C SER A 67 -1.27 -15.77 0.23
N TYR A 68 -2.25 -15.36 -0.57
CA TYR A 68 -3.67 -15.62 -0.35
C TYR A 68 -4.35 -16.13 -1.62
N THR A 69 -5.60 -16.56 -1.51
CA THR A 69 -6.43 -16.93 -2.66
C THR A 69 -7.37 -15.78 -2.97
N ASP A 70 -7.29 -15.25 -4.19
CA ASP A 70 -8.17 -14.17 -4.64
C ASP A 70 -9.63 -14.64 -4.72
N GLY A 71 -10.56 -13.83 -4.22
CA GLY A 71 -11.97 -14.19 -4.15
C GLY A 71 -12.65 -14.21 -5.51
N ALA A 72 -12.21 -13.38 -6.45
CA ALA A 72 -12.84 -13.22 -7.75
C ALA A 72 -12.34 -14.25 -8.78
N THR A 73 -11.03 -14.46 -8.83
CA THR A 73 -10.37 -15.34 -9.81
C THR A 73 -10.06 -16.73 -9.27
N HIS A 74 -10.16 -16.93 -7.95
CA HIS A 74 -9.70 -18.13 -7.23
C HIS A 74 -8.21 -18.46 -7.46
N ALA A 75 -7.45 -17.53 -8.04
CA ALA A 75 -6.03 -17.70 -8.28
C ALA A 75 -5.24 -17.41 -6.99
N LYS A 76 -4.06 -18.04 -6.90
CA LYS A 76 -3.10 -17.70 -5.86
C LYS A 76 -2.50 -16.31 -6.14
N VAL A 77 -2.49 -15.46 -5.14
CA VAL A 77 -1.78 -14.17 -5.13
C VAL A 77 -0.59 -14.31 -4.19
N THR A 78 0.60 -13.94 -4.66
CA THR A 78 1.85 -13.96 -3.88
C THR A 78 2.25 -12.55 -3.52
N ILE A 79 2.67 -12.36 -2.27
CA ILE A 79 3.04 -11.06 -1.71
C ILE A 79 4.54 -11.02 -1.50
N ALA A 80 5.16 -9.91 -1.88
CA ALA A 80 6.56 -9.63 -1.58
C ALA A 80 6.76 -8.17 -1.20
N GLU A 81 7.72 -7.91 -0.33
CA GLU A 81 8.03 -6.57 0.17
C GLU A 81 9.51 -6.25 0.01
N LYS A 82 9.80 -4.98 -0.27
CA LYS A 82 11.17 -4.44 -0.25
C LYS A 82 11.20 -3.03 0.34
N PRO A 83 12.23 -2.66 1.12
CA PRO A 83 12.40 -1.29 1.56
C PRO A 83 12.54 -0.35 0.36
N LEU A 84 11.99 0.86 0.49
CA LEU A 84 12.07 1.89 -0.54
C LEU A 84 12.84 3.11 -0.01
N ALA A 85 14.11 3.22 -0.41
CA ALA A 85 14.93 4.35 0.00
C ALA A 85 14.50 5.66 -0.68
N GLY A 86 14.70 6.79 0.02
CA GLY A 86 14.48 8.13 -0.52
C GLY A 86 13.01 8.56 -0.65
N VAL A 87 12.11 7.89 0.08
CA VAL A 87 10.69 8.29 0.19
C VAL A 87 10.32 8.45 1.65
N GLY A 88 9.95 9.67 2.02
CA GLY A 88 9.53 10.00 3.39
C GLY A 88 10.62 9.75 4.43
N ASP A 89 10.19 9.46 5.65
CA ASP A 89 11.04 9.04 6.77
C ASP A 89 11.28 7.52 6.78
N GLY A 90 10.62 6.80 5.86
CA GLY A 90 10.66 5.35 5.69
C GLY A 90 9.56 4.94 4.73
N ALA A 91 9.82 3.91 3.91
CA ALA A 91 8.85 3.42 2.94
C ALA A 91 9.11 1.96 2.54
N TRP A 92 8.05 1.33 2.03
CA TRP A 92 8.03 -0.04 1.50
C TRP A 92 7.35 -0.06 0.14
N VAL A 93 7.87 -0.90 -0.76
CA VAL A 93 7.15 -1.36 -1.95
C VAL A 93 6.67 -2.78 -1.66
N ILE A 94 5.38 -3.00 -1.79
CA ILE A 94 4.67 -4.25 -1.56
C ILE A 94 4.06 -4.67 -2.90
N THR A 95 4.44 -5.82 -3.43
CA THR A 95 3.94 -6.31 -4.72
C THR A 95 3.06 -7.53 -4.51
N GLU A 96 1.93 -7.54 -5.19
CA GLU A 96 1.04 -8.67 -5.34
C GLU A 96 1.11 -9.20 -6.77
N THR A 97 1.33 -10.51 -6.89
CA THR A 97 1.47 -11.16 -8.20
C THR A 97 0.59 -12.39 -8.29
N SER A 98 -0.09 -12.54 -9.41
CA SER A 98 -0.92 -13.70 -9.72
C SER A 98 -0.84 -14.02 -11.21
N SER A 99 -0.92 -15.31 -11.55
CA SER A 99 -1.02 -15.73 -12.95
C SER A 99 -2.31 -15.28 -13.63
N ALA A 100 -3.33 -14.91 -12.84
CA ALA A 100 -4.60 -14.41 -13.35
C ALA A 100 -4.63 -12.88 -13.54
N TRP A 101 -3.62 -12.15 -13.05
CA TRP A 101 -3.60 -10.69 -13.08
C TRP A 101 -2.62 -10.19 -14.12
N GLN A 102 -3.10 -9.35 -15.03
CA GLN A 102 -2.23 -8.72 -16.02
C GLN A 102 -1.34 -7.69 -15.32
N GLY A 103 -0.05 -7.99 -15.19
CA GLY A 103 0.92 -7.09 -14.59
C GLY A 103 0.87 -7.01 -13.06
N GLY A 104 0.01 -7.74 -12.36
CA GLY A 104 -0.05 -7.67 -10.90
C GLY A 104 -0.40 -6.29 -10.34
N THR A 105 -0.14 -6.11 -9.05
CA THR A 105 -0.47 -4.89 -8.30
C THR A 105 0.70 -4.51 -7.40
N THR A 106 0.97 -3.21 -7.27
CA THR A 106 1.94 -2.68 -6.29
C THR A 106 1.27 -1.71 -5.35
N LEU A 107 1.54 -1.86 -4.06
CA LEU A 107 1.35 -0.83 -3.07
C LEU A 107 2.68 -0.22 -2.65
N VAL A 108 2.72 1.12 -2.59
CA VAL A 108 3.80 1.87 -1.96
C VAL A 108 3.27 2.47 -0.66
N ALA A 109 3.86 2.07 0.47
CA ALA A 109 3.60 2.66 1.78
C ALA A 109 4.75 3.57 2.16
N ALA A 110 4.48 4.80 2.58
CA ALA A 110 5.51 5.73 3.02
C ALA A 110 5.06 6.54 4.23
N ARG A 111 5.94 6.74 5.20
CA ARG A 111 5.67 7.57 6.37
C ARG A 111 6.29 8.95 6.22
N VAL A 112 5.59 9.97 6.71
CA VAL A 112 6.13 11.31 6.94
C VAL A 112 5.53 11.88 8.20
N GLY A 113 6.37 12.15 9.21
CA GLY A 113 5.90 12.54 10.54
C GLY A 113 4.92 11.51 11.09
N THR A 114 3.72 11.99 11.44
CA THR A 114 2.60 11.18 11.96
C THR A 114 1.67 10.60 10.89
N SER A 115 1.97 10.83 9.61
CA SER A 115 1.15 10.36 8.48
C SER A 115 1.74 9.13 7.81
N VAL A 116 0.88 8.21 7.38
CA VAL A 116 1.22 7.12 6.45
C VAL A 116 0.45 7.34 5.16
N VAL A 117 1.18 7.38 4.05
CA VAL A 117 0.64 7.44 2.70
C VAL A 117 0.72 6.05 2.10
N THR A 118 -0.38 5.55 1.57
CA THR A 118 -0.43 4.34 0.75
C THR A 118 -0.86 4.71 -0.67
N VAL A 119 -0.20 4.11 -1.66
CA VAL A 119 -0.56 4.25 -3.08
C VAL A 119 -0.56 2.88 -3.71
N LEU A 120 -1.71 2.44 -4.18
CA LEU A 120 -1.89 1.22 -4.97
C LEU A 120 -1.93 1.56 -6.45
N VAL A 121 -1.23 0.77 -7.25
CA VAL A 121 -1.31 0.79 -8.71
C VAL A 121 -1.46 -0.63 -9.23
N SER A 122 -2.51 -0.89 -10.01
CA SER A 122 -2.70 -2.18 -10.69
C SER A 122 -2.19 -2.12 -12.13
N SER A 123 -1.91 -3.26 -12.75
CA SER A 123 -1.82 -3.45 -14.21
C SER A 123 -0.90 -2.52 -15.04
N GLY A 124 0.04 -1.84 -14.39
CA GLY A 124 1.10 -1.07 -15.05
C GLY A 124 2.35 -1.90 -15.41
N THR A 125 3.26 -1.32 -16.20
CA THR A 125 4.62 -1.87 -16.37
C THR A 125 5.34 -1.96 -15.01
N ASP A 126 6.15 -3.01 -14.78
CA ASP A 126 6.82 -3.27 -13.47
C ASP A 126 5.80 -3.32 -12.30
N ASN A 127 4.66 -3.94 -12.55
CA ASN A 127 3.53 -4.07 -11.63
C ASN A 127 2.98 -2.74 -11.06
N GLY A 128 3.20 -1.63 -11.78
CA GLY A 128 2.77 -0.30 -11.33
C GLY A 128 3.74 0.36 -10.31
N ALA A 129 4.84 -0.29 -9.95
CA ALA A 129 5.74 0.19 -8.89
C ALA A 129 6.34 1.58 -9.17
N ALA A 130 6.70 1.87 -10.43
CA ALA A 130 7.22 3.17 -10.82
C ALA A 130 6.18 4.30 -10.65
N GLY A 131 4.94 4.05 -11.09
CA GLY A 131 3.82 4.97 -10.96
C GLY A 131 3.46 5.22 -9.49
N GLY A 132 3.31 4.14 -8.71
CA GLY A 132 3.00 4.21 -7.28
C GLY A 132 4.08 4.96 -6.51
N THR A 133 5.36 4.70 -6.81
CA THR A 133 6.49 5.41 -6.19
C THR A 133 6.47 6.89 -6.51
N LYS A 134 6.17 7.26 -7.75
CA LYS A 134 6.12 8.66 -8.18
C LYS A 134 5.02 9.42 -7.43
N LEU A 135 3.82 8.86 -7.35
CA LEU A 135 2.68 9.47 -6.68
C LEU A 135 2.90 9.55 -5.16
N ALA A 136 3.40 8.47 -4.54
CA ALA A 136 3.75 8.46 -3.12
C ALA A 136 4.77 9.56 -2.78
N LYS A 137 5.79 9.75 -3.62
CA LYS A 137 6.77 10.86 -3.47
C LYS A 137 6.11 12.24 -3.53
N GLN A 138 5.14 12.45 -4.43
CA GLN A 138 4.43 13.72 -4.55
C GLN A 138 3.58 14.02 -3.31
N LEU A 139 2.83 13.04 -2.82
CA LEU A 139 2.01 13.15 -1.61
C LEU A 139 2.88 13.41 -0.38
N VAL A 140 3.90 12.58 -0.17
CA VAL A 140 4.87 12.75 0.92
C VAL A 140 5.51 14.13 0.89
N SER A 141 5.94 14.61 -0.28
CA SER A 141 6.55 15.94 -0.41
C SER A 141 5.58 17.06 -0.06
N SER A 142 4.29 16.90 -0.38
CA SER A 142 3.24 17.87 -0.07
C SER A 142 2.88 17.91 1.42
N LEU A 143 3.03 16.77 2.11
CA LEU A 143 2.79 16.63 3.55
C LEU A 143 3.97 17.10 4.42
N LYS A 144 5.19 17.16 3.87
CA LYS A 144 6.36 17.66 4.62
C LYS A 144 6.12 19.08 5.16
N GLY A 145 6.37 19.26 6.45
CA GLY A 145 6.12 20.52 7.16
C GLY A 145 4.67 20.75 7.59
N ARG A 146 3.77 19.78 7.32
CA ARG A 146 2.37 19.77 7.76
C ARG A 146 2.01 18.55 8.63
N ALA A 147 2.89 17.55 8.67
CA ALA A 147 2.70 16.23 9.28
C ALA A 147 3.53 16.02 10.55
#